data_AF-A0AAW0AEU3-F1
#
_entry.id   AF-A0AAW0AEU3-F1
#
_cell.length_a   1.000
_cell.length_b   1.000
_cell.length_c   1.000
_cell.angle_alpha   90.00
_cell.angle_beta   90.00
_cell.angle_gamma   90.00
#
_symmetry.space_group_name_H-M   'P 1'
#
loop_
_entity.id
_entity.type
_entity.pdbx_description
1 polymer ?
#
loop_
_entity_poly.entity_id
_entity_poly.type
_entity_poly.pdbx_seq_one_letter_code
_entity_poly.pdbx_strand_id
1 'polypeptide(L)'
;MRNIQTQEQLDEVRSRLDAIGRQPDEERRREAIHDPPSIVRTGRPPTQRLTGPTEGRPRGGGANIQPPPASQSAARNRCGLCHQHGHNRRSCPQNKEGY
;
A
#
# COMPACT_ATOMS: atom_id res chain seq x y z
N MET A 1 16.03 49.26 2.21
CA MET A 1 16.16 48.25 1.14
C MET A 1 17.42 48.59 0.36
N ARG A 2 18.38 47.66 0.24
CA ARG A 2 19.59 47.88 -0.57
C ARG A 2 19.24 47.48 -2.00
N ASN A 3 19.20 48.43 -2.91
CA ASN A 3 18.94 48.20 -4.32
C ASN A 3 20.27 47.90 -5.03
N ILE A 4 20.28 46.95 -5.95
CA ILE A 4 21.46 46.62 -6.76
C ILE A 4 21.58 47.70 -7.84
N GLN A 5 22.72 48.40 -7.88
CA GLN A 5 22.93 49.57 -8.73
C GLN A 5 23.97 49.35 -9.83
N THR A 6 24.75 48.27 -9.75
CA THR A 6 25.80 47.96 -10.73
C THR A 6 25.74 46.50 -11.18
N GLN A 7 26.31 46.23 -12.36
CA GLN A 7 26.41 44.87 -12.90
C GLN A 7 27.30 43.98 -12.02
N GLU A 8 28.40 44.52 -11.49
CA GLU A 8 29.30 43.81 -10.57
C GLU A 8 28.58 43.36 -9.30
N GLN A 9 27.73 44.21 -8.73
CA GLN A 9 26.93 43.87 -7.56
C GLN A 9 25.95 42.73 -7.84
N LEU A 10 25.39 42.69 -9.06
CA LEU A 10 24.50 41.60 -9.47
C LEU A 10 25.28 40.29 -9.63
N ASP A 11 26.48 40.34 -10.18
CA ASP A 11 27.33 39.17 -10.39
C ASP A 11 27.88 38.62 -9.06
N GLU A 12 28.19 39.49 -8.10
CA GLU A 12 28.55 39.09 -6.74
C GLU A 12 27.40 38.36 -6.03
N VAL A 13 26.17 38.89 -6.14
CA VAL A 13 24.97 38.23 -5.58
C VAL A 13 24.73 36.87 -6.23
N ARG A 14 24.88 36.77 -7.56
CA ARG A 14 24.77 35.49 -8.29
C ARG A 14 25.79 34.48 -7.83
N SER A 15 27.06 34.87 -7.74
CA SER A 15 28.14 34.01 -7.26
C SER A 15 27.87 33.47 -5.86
N ARG A 16 27.33 34.33 -4.98
CA ARG A 16 26.96 33.97 -3.61
C ARG A 16 25.78 32.99 -3.55
N LEU A 17 24.77 33.16 -4.40
CA LEU A 17 23.64 32.22 -4.51
C LEU A 17 24.10 30.87 -5.06
N ASP A 18 24.99 30.84 -6.05
CA ASP A 18 25.55 29.61 -6.59
C ASP A 18 26.40 28.86 -5.55
N ALA A 19 27.12 29.58 -4.68
CA ALA A 19 27.86 28.98 -3.57
C ALA A 19 26.94 28.32 -2.53
N ILE A 20 25.75 28.89 -2.30
CA ILE A 20 24.72 28.31 -1.41
C ILE A 20 24.04 27.12 -2.09
N GLY A 21 23.74 27.22 -3.39
CA GLY A 21 23.11 26.14 -4.16
C GLY A 21 24.03 24.93 -4.39
N ARG A 22 25.35 25.12 -4.36
CA ARG A 22 26.36 24.04 -4.46
C ARG A 22 26.74 23.42 -3.11
N GLN A 23 26.01 23.70 -2.03
CA GLN A 23 26.12 22.89 -0.82
C GLN A 23 25.80 21.45 -1.21
N PRO A 24 26.72 20.49 -0.97
CA PRO A 24 26.59 19.16 -1.52
C PRO A 24 25.32 18.51 -0.97
N ASP A 25 24.51 17.94 -1.88
CA ASP A 25 23.30 17.17 -1.55
C ASP A 25 23.55 16.10 -0.46
N GLU A 26 24.81 15.70 -0.25
CA GLU A 26 25.29 14.86 0.85
C GLU A 26 24.89 15.38 2.25
N GLU A 27 25.01 16.67 2.53
CA GLU A 27 24.71 17.21 3.87
C GLU A 27 23.20 17.27 4.10
N ARG A 28 22.44 17.68 3.07
CA ARG A 28 20.97 17.64 3.08
C ARG A 28 20.41 16.21 3.10
N ARG A 29 21.14 15.22 2.57
CA ARG A 29 20.84 13.78 2.67
C ARG A 29 21.18 13.22 4.05
N ARG A 30 22.24 13.69 4.70
CA ARG A 30 22.61 13.32 6.07
C ARG A 30 21.65 13.92 7.11
N GLU A 31 21.15 15.12 6.84
CA GLU A 31 20.12 15.80 7.64
C GLU A 31 18.69 15.39 7.25
N ALA A 32 18.52 14.55 6.21
CA ALA A 32 17.22 13.97 5.91
C ALA A 32 16.86 13.01 7.04
N ILE A 33 15.98 13.47 7.93
CA ILE A 33 15.34 12.64 8.94
C ILE A 33 14.56 11.56 8.19
N HIS A 34 15.16 10.39 8.06
CA HIS A 34 14.51 9.21 7.51
C HIS A 34 13.54 8.66 8.54
N ASP A 35 12.34 8.28 8.09
CA ASP A 35 11.44 7.51 8.94
C ASP A 35 12.13 6.22 9.38
N PRO A 36 12.17 5.92 10.69
CA PRO A 36 12.76 4.66 11.15
C PRO A 36 11.97 3.49 10.54
N PRO A 37 12.64 2.39 10.20
CA PRO A 37 11.95 1.22 9.68
C PRO A 37 10.89 0.78 10.70
N SER A 38 9.68 0.51 10.21
CA SER A 38 8.61 -0.01 11.05
C SER A 38 9.03 -1.38 11.59
N ILE A 39 9.38 -1.43 12.87
CA ILE A 39 9.62 -2.68 13.57
C ILE A 39 8.25 -3.34 13.69
N VAL A 40 7.91 -4.17 12.71
CA VAL A 40 6.78 -5.08 12.82
C VAL A 40 7.08 -5.99 14.01
N ARG A 41 6.48 -5.67 15.16
CA ARG A 41 6.30 -6.62 16.23
C ARG A 41 5.26 -7.62 15.76
N THR A 42 5.60 -8.41 14.75
CA THR A 42 4.91 -9.65 14.47
C THR A 42 4.86 -10.34 15.80
N GLY A 43 3.65 -10.54 16.33
CA GLY A 43 3.46 -11.07 17.68
C GLY A 43 4.21 -12.38 17.85
N ARG A 44 4.20 -12.90 19.07
CA ARG A 44 4.81 -14.20 19.39
C ARG A 44 4.42 -15.23 18.30
N PRO A 45 5.38 -15.96 17.71
CA PRO A 45 5.11 -16.85 16.58
C PRO A 45 3.98 -17.82 16.95
N PRO A 46 3.19 -18.31 15.98
CA PRO A 46 1.95 -19.05 16.25
C PRO A 46 2.12 -20.21 17.23
N THR A 47 3.24 -20.92 17.13
CA THR A 47 3.64 -22.05 17.99
C THR A 47 3.90 -21.68 19.45
N GLN A 48 4.09 -20.40 19.72
CA GLN A 48 4.38 -19.86 21.03
C GLN A 48 3.24 -18.98 21.56
N ARG A 49 2.13 -18.80 20.84
CA ARG A 49 0.98 -18.05 21.37
C ARG A 49 0.30 -18.89 22.46
N LEU A 50 0.20 -18.38 23.69
CA LEU A 50 -0.73 -18.92 24.67
C LEU A 50 -2.14 -18.48 24.27
N THR A 51 -2.75 -19.13 23.29
CA THR A 51 -4.21 -19.04 23.13
C THR A 51 -4.81 -20.10 24.04
N GLY A 52 -5.54 -19.67 25.07
CA GLY A 52 -6.23 -20.59 25.97
C GLY A 52 -7.33 -21.41 25.26
N PRO A 53 -7.89 -22.45 25.91
CA PRO A 53 -8.93 -23.31 25.32
C PRO A 53 -10.17 -22.54 24.83
N THR A 54 -10.45 -21.40 25.45
CA THR A 54 -11.66 -20.58 25.24
C THR A 54 -11.51 -19.52 24.16
N GLU A 55 -10.28 -19.22 23.72
CA GLU A 55 -9.98 -18.05 22.88
C GLU A 55 -10.21 -18.27 21.38
N GLY A 56 -10.68 -19.47 21.00
CA GLY A 56 -11.05 -19.81 19.63
C GLY A 56 -9.85 -19.84 18.67
N ARG A 57 -10.09 -20.28 17.42
CA ARG A 57 -9.06 -20.25 16.38
C ARG A 57 -8.71 -18.78 16.07
N PRO A 58 -7.42 -18.43 15.88
CA PRO A 58 -7.02 -17.07 15.53
C PRO A 58 -7.78 -16.60 14.29
N ARG A 59 -8.64 -15.58 14.44
CA ARG A 59 -9.32 -14.94 13.32
C ARG A 59 -8.34 -13.99 12.64
N GLY A 60 -7.68 -14.46 11.59
CA GLY A 60 -6.97 -13.58 10.66
C GLY A 60 -5.79 -14.21 9.92
N GLY A 61 -5.89 -14.17 8.58
CA GLY A 61 -4.88 -13.63 7.67
C GLY A 61 -3.49 -14.26 7.67
N GLY A 62 -3.36 -15.43 7.06
CA GLY A 62 -2.07 -15.98 6.64
C GLY A 62 -2.32 -17.16 5.70
N ALA A 63 -1.62 -17.20 4.56
CA ALA A 63 -1.85 -18.15 3.47
C ALA A 63 -1.69 -19.61 3.93
N ASN A 64 -2.78 -20.21 4.39
CA ASN A 64 -2.99 -21.65 4.42
C ASN A 64 -4.49 -21.92 4.35
N ILE A 65 -5.11 -21.42 3.27
CA ILE A 65 -6.33 -22.03 2.77
C ILE A 65 -5.88 -23.41 2.29
N GLN A 66 -6.05 -24.45 3.10
CA GLN A 66 -6.21 -25.77 2.52
C GLN A 66 -7.36 -25.62 1.53
N PRO A 67 -7.14 -25.83 0.22
CA PRO A 67 -8.24 -25.75 -0.73
C PRO A 67 -9.34 -26.66 -0.19
N PRO A 68 -10.61 -26.22 -0.18
CA PRO A 68 -11.71 -27.11 0.19
C PRO A 68 -11.59 -28.37 -0.68
N PRO A 69 -11.96 -29.56 -0.16
CA PRO A 69 -11.88 -30.79 -0.93
C PRO A 69 -12.58 -30.58 -2.27
N ALA A 70 -11.93 -31.01 -3.37
CA ALA A 70 -12.31 -30.76 -4.76
C ALA A 70 -13.77 -31.13 -5.12
N SER A 71 -14.49 -31.81 -4.22
CA SER A 71 -15.91 -32.14 -4.33
C SER A 71 -16.86 -30.97 -4.04
N GLN A 72 -16.43 -29.85 -3.44
CA GLN A 72 -17.32 -28.72 -3.13
C GLN A 72 -17.20 -27.53 -4.09
N SER A 73 -16.09 -27.38 -4.82
CA SER A 73 -15.89 -26.33 -5.83
C SER A 73 -16.55 -26.64 -7.17
N ALA A 74 -17.05 -27.87 -7.36
CA ALA A 74 -17.85 -28.26 -8.52
C ALA A 74 -19.34 -27.92 -8.37
N ALA A 75 -19.75 -27.21 -7.30
CA ALA A 75 -21.13 -26.80 -7.07
C ALA A 75 -21.54 -25.59 -7.94
N ARG A 76 -21.50 -25.82 -9.26
CA ARG A 76 -22.32 -25.21 -10.31
C ARG A 76 -22.02 -23.73 -10.56
N ASN A 77 -21.41 -23.44 -11.70
CA ASN A 77 -21.35 -22.11 -12.34
C ASN A 77 -22.77 -21.56 -12.57
N ARG A 78 -23.38 -21.08 -11.48
CA ARG A 78 -24.70 -20.46 -11.45
C ARG A 78 -24.51 -18.96 -11.41
N CYS A 79 -25.34 -18.26 -12.16
CA CYS A 79 -25.38 -16.81 -12.14
C CYS A 79 -25.71 -16.32 -10.72
N GLY A 80 -24.90 -15.40 -10.17
CA GLY A 80 -25.13 -14.85 -8.82
C GLY A 80 -26.34 -13.92 -8.69
N LEU A 81 -27.14 -13.74 -9.75
CA LEU A 81 -28.40 -12.98 -9.73
C LEU A 81 -29.61 -13.91 -9.82
N CYS A 82 -29.74 -14.65 -10.94
CA CYS A 82 -30.89 -15.53 -11.17
C CYS A 82 -30.63 -17.01 -10.83
N HIS A 83 -29.41 -17.37 -10.42
CA HIS A 83 -28.99 -18.72 -10.02
C HIS A 83 -29.11 -19.79 -11.12
N GLN A 84 -29.37 -19.40 -12.36
CA GLN A 84 -29.37 -20.27 -13.53
C GLN A 84 -27.96 -20.51 -14.10
N HIS A 85 -27.76 -21.59 -14.84
CA HIS A 85 -26.48 -21.94 -15.45
C HIS A 85 -26.37 -21.37 -16.89
N GLY A 86 -25.18 -21.45 -17.48
CA GLY A 86 -24.93 -21.03 -18.87
C GLY A 86 -24.63 -19.54 -19.06
N HIS A 87 -24.69 -18.73 -17.99
CA HIS A 87 -24.34 -17.32 -18.04
C HIS A 87 -23.83 -16.82 -16.67
N ASN A 88 -23.07 -15.72 -16.67
CA ASN A 88 -22.56 -15.10 -15.45
C ASN A 88 -23.40 -13.89 -15.04
N ARG A 89 -23.12 -13.32 -13.86
CA ARG A 89 -23.83 -12.14 -13.33
C ARG A 89 -23.89 -10.97 -14.31
N ARG A 90 -22.84 -10.76 -15.12
CA ARG A 90 -22.75 -9.63 -16.06
C ARG A 90 -23.58 -9.85 -17.32
N SER A 91 -23.68 -11.09 -17.78
CA SER A 91 -24.47 -11.49 -18.95
C SER A 91 -25.88 -11.97 -18.59
N CYS A 92 -26.33 -11.74 -17.34
CA CYS A 92 -27.65 -12.15 -16.90
C CYS A 92 -28.73 -11.28 -17.57
N PRO A 93 -29.77 -11.87 -18.18
CA PRO A 93 -30.86 -11.10 -18.79
C PRO A 93 -31.54 -10.17 -17.77
N GLN A 94 -31.66 -10.63 -16.52
CA GLN A 94 -32.22 -9.85 -15.41
C GLN A 94 -31.38 -8.64 -15.00
N ASN A 95 -30.10 -8.56 -15.41
CA ASN A 95 -29.25 -7.39 -15.19
C ASN A 95 -29.52 -6.26 -16.21
N LYS A 96 -30.25 -6.54 -17.30
CA LYS A 96 -30.54 -5.58 -18.37
C LYS A 96 -31.92 -4.91 -18.25
N GLU A 97 -32.79 -5.39 -17.37
CA GLU A 97 -34.15 -4.87 -17.18
C GLU A 97 -34.25 -3.74 -16.14
N GLY A 98 -33.10 -3.26 -15.64
CA GLY A 98 -33.02 -2.21 -14.60
C GLY A 98 -32.61 -0.83 -15.12
N TYR A 99 -33.10 -0.42 -16.29
CA TYR A 99 -32.98 0.96 -16.81
C TYR A 99 -34.35 1.50 -17.22
#